data_AF-A0A7X5IEV4-F1
#
_entry.id   AF-A0A7X5IEV4-F1
#
_cell.length_a   1.000
_cell.length_b   1.000
_cell.length_c   1.000
_cell.angle_alpha   90.00
_cell.angle_beta   90.00
_cell.angle_gamma   90.00
#
_symmetry.space_group_name_H-M   'P 1'
#
loop_
_entity.id
_entity.type
_entity.pdbx_description
1 polymer ?
#
loop_
_entity_poly.entity_id
_entity_poly.type
_entity_poly.pdbx_seq_one_letter_code
_entity_poly.pdbx_strand_id
1 'polypeptide(L)'
;MSEPIKNRYDFVVYFDVENGNPNGDPDAGNMPRVDPEEGYGLVTDVCLKRKIRNYVEAVKEGEPGFDIYIKDSVPLNASDRKAYEHLGIDSKEIKKLRKDDPELDVKVRDFMCENYYDIRTFGAVMTTFVKDNLNCGQVRGPVQLTFARSVEPIIPQEVTI
;
A
#
# COMPACT_ATOMS: atom_id res chain seq x y z
N MET A 1 16.31 -11.18 7.10
CA MET A 1 15.34 -10.21 7.65
C MET A 1 16.08 -9.05 8.30
N SER A 2 15.62 -7.81 8.08
CA SER A 2 16.11 -6.64 8.80
C SER A 2 15.66 -6.67 10.26
N GLU A 3 16.45 -6.07 11.16
CA GLU A 3 16.07 -5.92 12.57
C GLU A 3 14.84 -5.00 12.68
N PRO A 4 13.74 -5.45 13.32
CA PRO A 4 12.56 -4.60 13.51
C PRO A 4 12.86 -3.35 14.34
N ILE A 5 12.12 -2.27 14.09
CA ILE A 5 12.22 -1.04 14.88
C ILE A 5 11.89 -1.32 16.36
N LYS A 6 12.69 -0.73 17.26
CA LYS A 6 12.52 -0.90 18.72
C LYS A 6 11.73 0.22 19.38
N ASN A 7 11.49 1.31 18.66
CA ASN A 7 10.81 2.50 19.15
C ASN A 7 9.56 2.78 18.32
N ARG A 8 8.57 3.41 18.95
CA ARG A 8 7.47 4.06 18.24
C ARG A 8 7.93 5.44 17.75
N TYR A 9 7.50 5.79 16.54
CA TYR A 9 7.77 7.09 15.94
C TYR A 9 6.45 7.78 15.62
N ASP A 10 6.38 9.07 15.94
CA ASP A 10 5.35 9.98 15.46
C ASP A 10 6.06 11.07 14.65
N PHE A 11 5.45 11.54 13.57
CA PHE A 11 6.05 12.53 12.68
C PHE A 11 4.99 13.44 12.07
N VAL A 12 5.40 14.65 11.70
CA VAL A 12 4.60 15.62 10.96
C VAL A 12 5.33 15.95 9.68
N VAL A 13 4.63 15.92 8.56
CA VAL A 13 5.18 16.28 7.24
C VAL A 13 4.48 17.53 6.75
N TYR A 14 5.27 18.55 6.43
CA TYR A 14 4.81 19.73 5.72
C TYR A 14 5.22 19.61 4.24
N PHE A 15 4.30 19.94 3.36
CA PHE A 15 4.53 20.04 1.93
C PHE A 15 3.62 21.14 1.37
N ASP A 16 4.03 21.75 0.26
CA ASP A 16 3.26 22.76 -0.45
C ASP A 16 2.94 22.31 -1.88
N VAL A 17 2.15 23.13 -2.57
CA VAL A 17 1.83 22.99 -3.98
C VAL A 17 1.75 24.38 -4.58
N GLU A 18 2.38 24.58 -5.73
CA GLU A 18 2.31 25.83 -6.48
C GLU A 18 1.60 25.57 -7.80
N ASN A 19 0.55 26.35 -8.09
CA ASN A 19 -0.23 26.29 -9.34
C ASN A 19 -0.63 24.86 -9.76
N GLY A 20 -1.07 24.04 -8.80
CA GLY A 20 -1.31 22.62 -9.02
C GLY A 20 -2.43 22.03 -8.17
N ASN A 21 -2.75 20.77 -8.48
CA ASN A 21 -3.76 20.00 -7.77
C ASN A 21 -3.09 18.82 -7.03
N PRO A 22 -2.93 18.89 -5.70
CA PRO A 22 -2.17 17.87 -4.95
C PRO A 22 -2.94 16.55 -4.79
N ASN A 23 -4.28 16.62 -4.78
CA ASN A 23 -5.17 15.45 -4.70
C ASN A 23 -6.56 15.84 -5.24
N GLY A 24 -6.86 15.41 -6.46
CA GLY A 24 -8.18 15.59 -7.05
C GLY A 24 -9.26 14.73 -6.41
N ASP A 25 -10.48 15.24 -6.41
CA ASP A 25 -11.70 14.56 -5.99
C ASP A 25 -12.42 13.93 -7.20
N PRO A 26 -12.53 12.60 -7.30
CA PRO A 26 -13.25 11.95 -8.39
C PRO A 26 -14.75 12.30 -8.40
N ASP A 27 -15.33 12.66 -7.26
CA ASP A 27 -16.76 13.00 -7.15
C ASP A 27 -17.03 14.48 -7.44
N ALA A 28 -16.00 15.33 -7.39
CA ALA A 28 -16.08 16.77 -7.67
C ALA A 28 -15.30 17.18 -8.94
N GLY A 29 -15.40 16.37 -10.00
CA GLY A 29 -14.84 16.73 -11.30
C GLY A 29 -13.31 16.91 -11.32
N ASN A 30 -12.60 16.18 -10.45
CA ASN A 30 -11.16 16.30 -10.24
C ASN A 30 -10.70 17.64 -9.65
N MET A 31 -11.58 18.46 -9.07
CA MET A 31 -11.16 19.61 -8.25
C MET A 31 -10.34 19.15 -7.04
N PRO A 32 -9.44 19.98 -6.47
CA PRO A 32 -8.81 19.67 -5.20
C PRO A 32 -9.84 19.28 -4.14
N ARG A 33 -9.56 18.23 -3.37
CA ARG A 33 -10.42 17.84 -2.24
C ARG A 33 -10.46 18.95 -1.20
N VAL A 34 -11.66 19.30 -0.74
CA VAL A 34 -11.89 20.34 0.28
C VAL A 34 -12.83 19.80 1.35
N ASP A 35 -12.53 20.11 2.60
CA ASP A 35 -13.41 19.90 3.74
C ASP A 35 -14.66 20.80 3.61
N PRO A 36 -15.87 20.22 3.49
CA PRO A 36 -17.07 21.01 3.23
C PRO A 36 -17.51 21.89 4.40
N GLU A 37 -17.05 21.64 5.63
CA GLU A 37 -17.45 22.42 6.80
C GLU A 37 -16.55 23.65 6.99
N GLU A 38 -15.24 23.47 6.84
CA GLU A 38 -14.25 24.51 7.19
C GLU A 38 -13.46 25.06 5.99
N GLY A 39 -13.56 24.46 4.80
CA GLY A 39 -12.92 24.97 3.58
C GLY A 39 -11.43 24.62 3.43
N TYR A 40 -10.88 23.78 4.29
CA TYR A 40 -9.49 23.34 4.20
C TYR A 40 -9.29 22.32 3.09
N GLY A 41 -8.23 22.51 2.30
CA GLY A 41 -7.75 21.50 1.36
C GLY A 41 -7.33 20.22 2.07
N LEU A 42 -7.70 19.08 1.48
CA LEU A 42 -7.42 17.74 1.97
C LEU A 42 -6.53 16.97 0.99
N VAL A 43 -5.59 16.19 1.55
CA VAL A 43 -4.85 15.17 0.80
C VAL A 43 -5.00 13.85 1.56
N THR A 44 -5.62 12.87 0.89
CA THR A 44 -5.91 11.57 1.49
C THR A 44 -4.63 10.81 1.83
N ASP A 45 -4.68 10.00 2.88
CA ASP A 45 -3.57 9.12 3.25
C ASP A 45 -3.23 8.15 2.11
N VAL A 46 -4.23 7.65 1.37
CA VAL A 46 -4.02 6.78 0.21
C VAL A 46 -3.26 7.48 -0.93
N CYS A 47 -3.48 8.78 -1.16
CA CYS A 47 -2.72 9.59 -2.11
C CYS A 47 -1.23 9.64 -1.71
N LEU A 48 -0.95 9.96 -0.44
CA LEU A 48 0.42 10.02 0.08
C LEU A 48 1.10 8.64 0.03
N LYS A 49 0.40 7.58 0.45
CA LYS A 49 0.90 6.20 0.36
C LYS A 49 1.21 5.81 -1.09
N ARG A 50 0.44 6.26 -2.08
CA ARG A 50 0.75 6.04 -3.50
C ARG A 50 2.03 6.75 -3.92
N LYS A 51 2.23 8.02 -3.53
CA LYS A 51 3.48 8.75 -3.81
C LYS A 51 4.70 8.07 -3.18
N ILE A 52 4.57 7.58 -1.94
CA ILE A 52 5.65 6.83 -1.26
C ILE A 52 5.96 5.53 -2.01
N ARG A 53 4.94 4.76 -2.43
CA ARG A 53 5.15 3.55 -3.24
C ARG A 53 5.89 3.84 -4.54
N ASN A 54 5.45 4.85 -5.30
CA ASN A 54 6.07 5.23 -6.57
C ASN A 54 7.52 5.67 -6.36
N TYR A 55 7.81 6.43 -5.31
CA TYR A 55 9.16 6.84 -4.97
C TYR A 55 10.05 5.63 -4.66
N VAL A 56 9.58 4.73 -3.79
CA VAL A 56 10.34 3.52 -3.42
C VAL A 56 10.58 2.65 -4.65
N GLU A 57 9.57 2.42 -5.49
CA GLU A 57 9.71 1.67 -6.73
C GLU A 57 10.79 2.27 -7.65
N ALA A 58 10.80 3.60 -7.81
CA ALA A 58 11.75 4.29 -8.68
C ALA A 58 13.19 4.26 -8.13
N VAL A 59 13.39 4.38 -6.81
CA VAL A 59 14.75 4.47 -6.23
C VAL A 59 15.30 3.12 -5.75
N LYS A 60 14.46 2.09 -5.67
CA LYS A 60 14.82 0.72 -5.24
C LYS A 60 14.56 -0.33 -6.32
N GLU A 61 14.50 0.09 -7.58
CA GLU A 61 14.27 -0.81 -8.70
C GLU A 61 15.32 -1.93 -8.73
N GLY A 62 14.86 -3.18 -8.73
CA GLY A 62 15.72 -4.37 -8.73
C GLY A 62 16.37 -4.72 -7.39
N GLU A 63 16.21 -3.89 -6.35
CA GLU A 63 16.68 -4.24 -5.01
C GLU A 63 15.73 -5.26 -4.33
N PRO A 64 16.24 -6.43 -3.90
CA PRO A 64 15.40 -7.43 -3.21
C PRO A 64 14.73 -6.85 -1.96
N GLY A 65 13.46 -7.17 -1.76
CA GLY A 65 12.70 -6.75 -0.58
C GLY A 65 12.02 -5.37 -0.69
N PHE A 66 12.15 -4.70 -1.84
CA PHE A 66 11.54 -3.39 -2.12
C PHE A 66 10.49 -3.43 -3.25
N ASP A 67 10.05 -4.62 -3.66
CA ASP A 67 8.95 -4.74 -4.61
C ASP A 67 7.68 -4.06 -4.05
N ILE A 68 6.84 -3.55 -4.95
CA ILE A 68 5.54 -2.97 -4.59
C ILE A 68 4.44 -3.96 -5.00
N TYR A 69 3.55 -4.28 -4.06
CA TYR A 69 2.45 -5.21 -4.30
C TYR A 69 1.30 -4.52 -5.04
N ILE A 70 0.92 -3.32 -4.61
CA ILE A 70 -0.14 -2.53 -5.24
C ILE A 70 0.42 -1.69 -6.39
N LYS A 71 0.63 -2.32 -7.54
CA LYS A 71 1.05 -1.64 -8.77
C LYS A 71 -0.14 -1.30 -9.67
N ASP A 72 0.03 -0.24 -10.45
CA ASP A 72 -0.96 0.10 -11.47
C ASP A 72 -0.94 -0.96 -12.59
N SER A 73 -2.13 -1.32 -13.09
CA SER A 73 -2.32 -2.28 -14.18
C SER A 73 -1.73 -3.69 -14.00
N VAL A 74 -1.29 -4.07 -12.79
CA VAL A 74 -0.79 -5.42 -12.49
C VAL A 74 -1.78 -6.15 -11.58
N PRO A 75 -2.38 -7.27 -12.00
CA PRO A 75 -3.24 -8.07 -11.14
C PRO A 75 -2.46 -8.65 -9.95
N LEU A 76 -3.05 -8.62 -8.76
CA LEU A 76 -2.44 -9.13 -7.53
C LEU A 76 -2.01 -10.61 -7.64
N ASN A 77 -2.79 -11.43 -8.36
CA ASN A 77 -2.49 -12.84 -8.61
C ASN A 77 -1.12 -13.05 -9.31
N ALA A 78 -0.59 -12.06 -10.03
CA ALA A 78 0.73 -12.16 -10.64
C ALA A 78 1.83 -12.14 -9.57
N SER A 79 1.68 -11.28 -8.56
CA SER A 79 2.56 -11.18 -7.39
C SER A 79 2.44 -12.40 -6.49
N ASP A 80 1.22 -12.91 -6.29
CA ASP A 80 0.94 -14.09 -5.46
C ASP A 80 1.61 -15.36 -6.02
N ARG A 81 1.64 -15.52 -7.35
CA ARG A 81 2.32 -16.63 -8.02
C ARG A 81 3.81 -16.71 -7.67
N LYS A 82 4.49 -15.57 -7.48
CA LYS A 82 5.89 -15.58 -7.06
C LYS A 82 6.07 -16.25 -5.69
N ALA A 83 5.13 -16.06 -4.77
CA ALA A 83 5.15 -16.71 -3.47
C ALA A 83 4.96 -18.22 -3.60
N TYR A 84 4.03 -18.65 -4.46
CA TYR A 84 3.80 -20.07 -4.73
C TYR A 84 5.01 -20.74 -5.38
N GLU A 85 5.61 -20.11 -6.40
CA GLU A 85 6.81 -20.61 -7.07
C GLU A 85 7.98 -20.74 -6.09
N HIS A 86 8.18 -19.74 -5.22
CA HIS A 86 9.25 -19.77 -4.22
C HIS A 86 9.06 -20.87 -3.17
N LEU A 87 7.83 -21.10 -2.73
CA LEU A 87 7.50 -22.09 -1.70
C LEU A 87 7.20 -23.48 -2.28
N GLY A 88 7.25 -23.65 -3.61
CA GLY A 88 6.93 -24.91 -4.28
C GLY A 88 5.45 -25.34 -4.13
N ILE A 89 4.55 -24.36 -4.00
CA ILE A 89 3.11 -24.59 -3.80
C ILE A 89 2.42 -24.76 -5.16
N ASP A 90 1.80 -25.92 -5.39
CA ASP A 90 0.80 -26.06 -6.44
C ASP A 90 -0.56 -25.60 -5.90
N SER A 91 -1.18 -24.62 -6.56
CA SER A 91 -2.48 -24.07 -6.14
C SER A 91 -3.59 -25.12 -6.08
N LYS A 92 -3.45 -26.24 -6.78
CA LYS A 92 -4.41 -27.37 -6.74
C LYS A 92 -4.26 -28.24 -5.51
N GLU A 93 -3.07 -28.31 -4.92
CA GLU A 93 -2.73 -29.19 -3.79
C GLU A 93 -2.74 -28.46 -2.44
N ILE A 94 -3.08 -27.17 -2.40
CA ILE A 94 -3.06 -26.32 -1.20
C ILE A 94 -3.76 -26.97 0.01
N LYS A 95 -4.92 -27.61 -0.19
CA LYS A 95 -5.65 -28.27 0.91
C LYS A 95 -4.87 -29.42 1.56
N LYS A 96 -4.06 -30.12 0.77
CA LYS A 96 -3.19 -31.19 1.25
C LYS A 96 -1.95 -30.62 1.90
N LEU A 97 -1.28 -29.68 1.22
CA LEU A 97 -0.09 -29.00 1.74
C LEU A 97 -0.35 -28.34 3.09
N ARG A 98 -1.52 -27.71 3.29
CA ARG A 98 -1.90 -27.11 4.58
C ARG A 98 -2.16 -28.14 5.69
N LYS A 99 -2.59 -29.36 5.35
CA LYS A 99 -2.72 -30.44 6.34
C LYS A 99 -1.36 -30.97 6.77
N ASP A 100 -0.44 -31.06 5.81
CA ASP A 100 0.93 -31.55 6.04
C ASP A 100 1.80 -30.48 6.72
N ASP A 101 1.56 -29.21 6.41
CA ASP A 101 2.22 -28.04 6.98
C ASP A 101 1.19 -27.00 7.48
N PRO A 102 0.81 -27.06 8.77
CA PRO A 102 -0.10 -26.08 9.37
C PRO A 102 0.40 -24.63 9.34
N GLU A 103 1.70 -24.38 9.13
CA GLU A 103 2.31 -23.05 9.10
C GLU A 103 2.45 -22.46 7.69
N LEU A 104 1.91 -23.15 6.66
CA LEU A 104 1.99 -22.71 5.28
C LEU A 104 1.49 -21.27 5.07
N ASP A 105 0.37 -20.92 5.72
CA ASP A 105 -0.21 -19.57 5.67
C ASP A 105 0.77 -18.50 6.19
N VAL A 106 1.53 -18.84 7.24
CA VAL A 106 2.54 -17.97 7.86
C VAL A 106 3.73 -17.81 6.93
N LYS A 107 4.22 -18.90 6.31
CA LYS A 107 5.34 -18.85 5.36
C LYS A 107 5.03 -17.99 4.15
N VAL A 108 3.82 -18.12 3.59
CA VAL A 108 3.36 -17.26 2.49
C VAL A 108 3.31 -15.80 2.94
N ARG A 109 2.70 -15.52 4.09
CA ARG A 109 2.64 -14.15 4.64
C ARG A 109 4.03 -13.55 4.86
N ASP A 110 4.95 -14.32 5.42
CA ASP A 110 6.30 -13.86 5.74
C ASP A 110 7.09 -13.59 4.44
N PHE A 111 6.96 -14.46 3.43
CA PHE A 111 7.50 -14.19 2.09
C PHE A 111 6.94 -12.87 1.51
N MET A 112 5.63 -12.63 1.63
CA MET A 112 5.03 -11.40 1.14
C MET A 112 5.56 -10.16 1.89
N CYS A 113 5.68 -10.23 3.21
CA CYS A 113 6.26 -9.15 4.02
C CYS A 113 7.75 -8.91 3.74
N GLU A 114 8.52 -9.97 3.45
CA GLU A 114 9.94 -9.85 3.14
C GLU A 114 10.17 -9.21 1.77
N ASN A 115 9.39 -9.61 0.76
CA ASN A 115 9.61 -9.18 -0.62
C ASN A 115 8.95 -7.84 -0.95
N TYR A 116 7.78 -7.55 -0.36
CA TYR A 116 7.00 -6.35 -0.70
C TYR A 116 7.07 -5.27 0.37
N TYR A 117 7.67 -4.13 0.01
CA TYR A 117 7.85 -2.99 0.91
C TYR A 117 6.52 -2.43 1.41
N ASP A 118 5.53 -2.30 0.53
CA ASP A 118 4.25 -1.67 0.88
C ASP A 118 3.38 -2.56 1.77
N ILE A 119 3.44 -3.88 1.61
CA ILE A 119 2.82 -4.83 2.55
C ILE A 119 3.49 -4.69 3.92
N ARG A 120 4.82 -4.72 3.98
CA ARG A 120 5.57 -4.60 5.23
C ARG A 120 5.33 -3.28 5.95
N THR A 121 5.14 -2.19 5.20
CA THR A 121 5.08 -0.82 5.73
C THR A 121 3.66 -0.37 6.05
N PHE A 122 2.72 -0.57 5.12
CA PHE A 122 1.33 -0.09 5.23
C PHE A 122 0.34 -1.20 5.56
N GLY A 123 0.74 -2.46 5.39
CA GLY A 123 -0.15 -3.61 5.50
C GLY A 123 -0.93 -3.88 4.21
N ALA A 124 -1.54 -5.05 4.15
CA ALA A 124 -2.40 -5.46 3.06
C ALA A 124 -3.41 -6.52 3.52
N VAL A 125 -4.54 -6.58 2.82
CA VAL A 125 -5.49 -7.70 2.94
C VAL A 125 -5.25 -8.62 1.75
N MET A 126 -4.73 -9.82 1.99
CA MET A 126 -4.34 -10.75 0.93
C MET A 126 -5.49 -11.72 0.59
N THR A 127 -6.62 -11.17 0.15
CA THR A 127 -7.88 -11.92 -0.08
C THR A 127 -7.80 -12.91 -1.24
N THR A 128 -6.84 -12.76 -2.14
CA THR A 128 -6.61 -13.65 -3.28
C THR A 128 -6.22 -15.06 -2.82
N PHE A 129 -5.36 -15.18 -1.81
CA PHE A 129 -5.01 -16.45 -1.17
C PHE A 129 -6.22 -17.13 -0.50
N VAL A 130 -7.17 -16.35 0.01
CA VAL A 130 -8.40 -16.88 0.63
C VAL A 130 -9.24 -17.66 -0.39
N LYS A 131 -9.26 -17.24 -1.66
CA LYS A 131 -9.93 -17.98 -2.75
C LYS A 131 -9.33 -19.38 -2.95
N ASP A 132 -8.04 -19.52 -2.70
CA ASP A 132 -7.31 -20.78 -2.79
C ASP A 132 -7.36 -21.61 -1.48
N ASN A 133 -8.11 -21.17 -0.46
CA ASN A 133 -8.18 -21.74 0.90
C ASN A 133 -6.92 -21.54 1.77
N LEU A 134 -6.05 -20.60 1.41
CA LEU A 134 -4.96 -20.11 2.25
C LEU A 134 -5.44 -18.89 3.02
N ASN A 135 -5.34 -18.93 4.35
CA ASN A 135 -5.67 -17.79 5.18
C ASN A 135 -4.39 -17.04 5.57
N CYS A 136 -3.78 -16.37 4.59
CA CYS A 136 -2.63 -15.49 4.83
C CYS A 136 -3.01 -14.23 5.64
N GLY A 137 -4.30 -14.06 5.96
CA GLY A 137 -4.83 -13.07 6.90
C GLY A 137 -4.69 -11.63 6.42
N GLN A 138 -4.82 -10.73 7.39
CA GLN A 138 -4.56 -9.30 7.23
C GLN A 138 -3.22 -8.97 7.89
N VAL A 139 -2.31 -8.36 7.13
CA VAL A 139 -1.10 -7.75 7.68
C VAL A 139 -1.42 -6.31 8.06
N ARG A 140 -1.14 -5.94 9.31
CA ARG A 140 -1.18 -4.54 9.75
C ARG A 140 0.23 -3.97 9.65
N GLY A 141 0.42 -2.95 8.81
CA GLY A 141 1.70 -2.26 8.69
C GLY A 141 1.92 -1.27 9.83
N PRO A 142 3.18 -1.03 10.25
CA PRO A 142 3.50 -0.11 11.32
C PRO A 142 3.24 1.37 10.97
N VAL A 143 3.23 1.74 9.69
CA VAL A 143 3.06 3.14 9.26
C VAL A 143 1.60 3.41 8.94
N GLN A 144 0.95 4.16 9.83
CA GLN A 144 -0.41 4.67 9.63
C GLN A 144 -0.33 6.17 9.37
N LEU A 145 -0.90 6.60 8.25
CA LEU A 145 -1.05 8.01 7.87
C LEU A 145 -2.52 8.39 8.01
N THR A 146 -2.76 9.64 8.38
CA THR A 146 -4.09 10.27 8.35
C THR A 146 -4.18 11.21 7.16
N PHE A 147 -5.35 11.81 6.93
CA PHE A 147 -5.49 12.85 5.93
C PHE A 147 -4.61 14.04 6.31
N ALA A 148 -3.86 14.55 5.34
CA ALA A 148 -3.17 15.82 5.48
C ALA A 148 -4.16 16.94 5.20
N ARG A 149 -4.02 18.03 5.95
CA ARG A 149 -4.87 19.21 5.88
C ARG A 149 -3.99 20.42 5.62
N SER A 150 -4.45 21.31 4.75
CA SER A 150 -3.87 22.65 4.59
C SER A 150 -3.86 23.42 5.92
N VAL A 151 -2.93 24.37 6.05
CA VAL A 151 -2.83 25.24 7.23
C VAL A 151 -3.89 26.34 7.21
N GLU A 152 -4.39 26.68 6.02
CA GLU A 152 -5.41 27.71 5.78
C GLU A 152 -6.44 27.17 4.78
N PRO A 153 -7.70 27.67 4.80
CA PRO A 153 -8.70 27.35 3.78
C PRO A 153 -8.19 27.64 2.36
N ILE A 154 -8.56 26.78 1.40
CA ILE A 154 -8.11 26.93 0.02
C ILE A 154 -9.27 27.38 -0.88
N ILE A 155 -8.94 28.12 -1.94
CA ILE A 155 -9.88 28.48 -3.00
C ILE A 155 -9.37 27.88 -4.30
N PRO A 156 -9.94 26.75 -4.76
CA PRO A 156 -9.60 26.20 -6.07
C PRO A 156 -9.96 27.19 -7.19
N GLN A 157 -9.09 27.29 -8.19
CA GLN A 157 -9.33 28.09 -9.39
C GLN A 157 -9.56 27.18 -10.58
N GLU A 158 -10.64 27.41 -11.33
CA GLU A 158 -10.83 26.82 -12.65
C GLU A 158 -10.05 27.63 -13.69
N VAL A 159 -9.11 26.98 -14.36
CA VAL A 159 -8.29 27.59 -15.41
C VAL A 159 -8.64 26.90 -16.73
N THR A 160 -9.38 27.60 -17.58
CA THR A 160 -9.71 27.13 -18.94
C THR A 160 -8.49 27.27 -19.85
N ILE A 161 -8.14 26.18 -20.55
CA ILE A 161 -7.05 26.13 -21.56
C ILE A 161 -7.59 26.04 -22.99
#